data_AF-A0A0G2HL73-F1
#
_entry.id   AF-A0A0G2HL73-F1
#
_cell.length_a   1.000
_cell.length_b   1.000
_cell.length_c   1.000
_cell.angle_alpha   90.00
_cell.angle_beta   90.00
_cell.angle_gamma   90.00
#
_symmetry.space_group_name_H-M   'P 1'
#
loop_
_entity.id
_entity.type
_entity.pdbx_description
1 polymer ?
#
loop_
_entity_poly.entity_id
_entity_poly.type
_entity_poly.pdbx_seq_one_letter_code
_entity_poly.pdbx_strand_id
1 'polypeptide(L)'
;MHQQQHHHHRLPAQATPTGTRPGEMSLNPVLGGPPSVVGQEGMPDPAPRPKGPKLKFTNEEDALLVDLKENRNLTWKQIAEFFPGRTSGTLQVRYCTKLKAKTTVWTDDSVSPELHSRGYILTFTQVTRLKNAMTEYENDRWRLVAAKVGGGFTPAACRDKAEELEAEQLQREGEQAEP
;
A
#
# COMPACT_ATOMS: atom_id res chain seq x y z
N MET A 1 29.94 -3.58 -30.70
CA MET A 1 29.28 -4.90 -30.66
C MET A 1 29.24 -5.35 -29.22
N HIS A 2 28.11 -5.18 -28.53
CA HIS A 2 27.97 -5.52 -27.12
C HIS A 2 27.28 -6.89 -27.02
N GLN A 3 27.99 -7.91 -26.53
CA GLN A 3 27.45 -9.24 -26.27
C GLN A 3 26.69 -9.24 -24.95
N GLN A 4 25.38 -9.50 -25.00
CA GLN A 4 24.56 -9.83 -23.84
C GLN A 4 24.80 -11.29 -23.45
N GLN A 5 25.23 -11.54 -22.21
CA GLN A 5 25.33 -12.89 -21.65
C GLN A 5 24.01 -13.25 -20.95
N HIS A 6 23.27 -14.21 -21.50
CA HIS A 6 22.07 -14.77 -20.89
C HIS A 6 22.44 -16.02 -20.07
N HIS A 7 22.25 -15.95 -18.76
CA HIS A 7 22.43 -17.09 -17.87
C HIS A 7 21.12 -17.90 -17.78
N HIS A 8 21.14 -19.15 -18.25
CA HIS A 8 20.02 -20.09 -18.09
C HIS A 8 20.29 -21.02 -16.89
N HIS A 9 19.41 -20.97 -15.89
CA HIS A 9 19.40 -21.97 -14.82
C HIS A 9 18.74 -23.27 -15.32
N ARG A 10 19.52 -24.34 -15.42
CA ARG A 10 19.06 -25.69 -15.76
C ARG A 10 18.93 -26.53 -14.49
N LEU A 11 17.72 -27.01 -14.21
CA LEU A 11 17.44 -27.96 -13.13
C LEU A 11 17.97 -29.36 -13.50
N PRO A 12 18.41 -30.17 -12.51
CA PRO A 12 18.95 -31.50 -12.77
C PRO A 12 17.86 -32.47 -13.24
N ALA A 13 18.18 -33.26 -14.26
CA ALA A 13 17.31 -34.26 -14.86
C ALA A 13 17.07 -35.43 -13.87
N GLN A 14 15.82 -35.70 -13.51
CA GLN A 14 15.46 -36.96 -12.86
C GLN A 14 15.19 -38.03 -13.91
N ALA A 15 15.80 -39.19 -13.67
CA ALA A 15 15.82 -40.36 -14.52
C ALA A 15 14.41 -40.93 -14.77
N THR A 16 14.17 -41.30 -16.02
CA THR A 16 13.08 -42.19 -16.43
C THR A 16 13.44 -43.64 -16.08
N PRO A 17 12.44 -44.47 -15.75
CA PRO A 17 12.45 -45.80 -16.33
C PRO A 17 11.16 -46.12 -17.07
N THR A 18 11.38 -46.76 -18.21
CA THR A 18 10.45 -47.25 -19.23
C THR A 18 9.72 -48.54 -18.86
N GLY A 19 8.49 -48.70 -19.37
CA GLY A 19 7.75 -49.96 -19.58
C GLY A 19 6.78 -50.31 -18.44
N THR A 20 5.47 -50.57 -18.61
CA THR A 20 4.76 -51.34 -19.65
C THR A 20 3.24 -51.01 -19.55
N ARG A 21 2.50 -51.00 -20.67
CA ARG A 21 1.04 -50.73 -20.79
C ARG A 21 0.20 -52.00 -20.47
N PRO A 22 -1.15 -52.08 -20.64
CA PRO A 22 -2.25 -51.08 -20.72
C PRO A 22 -3.50 -51.44 -19.85
N GLY A 23 -4.41 -50.50 -19.59
CA GLY A 23 -5.77 -50.81 -19.12
C GLY A 23 -6.64 -49.57 -18.88
N GLU A 24 -7.71 -49.44 -19.67
CA GLU A 24 -8.94 -48.63 -19.52
C GLU A 24 -9.15 -47.89 -18.18
N MET A 25 -9.67 -46.66 -18.09
CA MET A 25 -10.75 -46.01 -18.83
C MET A 25 -10.77 -44.50 -18.50
N SER A 26 -11.24 -43.72 -19.47
CA SER A 26 -11.79 -42.34 -19.41
C SER A 26 -12.33 -41.92 -18.03
N LEU A 27 -12.20 -40.67 -17.53
CA LEU A 27 -12.88 -39.44 -18.00
C LEU A 27 -12.28 -38.17 -17.31
N ASN A 28 -12.09 -37.10 -18.10
CA ASN A 28 -12.03 -35.66 -17.74
C ASN A 28 -10.90 -35.09 -16.83
N PRO A 29 -10.00 -34.20 -17.32
CA PRO A 29 -9.17 -33.36 -16.47
C PRO A 29 -9.85 -32.01 -16.22
N VAL A 30 -10.57 -31.91 -15.11
CA VAL A 30 -11.03 -30.64 -14.55
C VAL A 30 -10.06 -30.27 -13.42
N LEU A 31 -9.37 -29.15 -13.62
CA LEU A 31 -8.63 -28.30 -12.66
C LEU A 31 -7.15 -28.62 -12.42
N GLY A 32 -6.32 -27.74 -12.97
CA GLY A 32 -4.91 -27.58 -12.62
C GLY A 32 -4.73 -27.03 -11.21
N GLY A 33 -4.73 -27.92 -10.23
CA GLY A 33 -4.08 -27.74 -8.94
C GLY A 33 -3.03 -28.84 -8.74
N PRO A 34 -1.91 -28.57 -8.03
CA PRO A 34 -0.95 -29.61 -7.71
C PRO A 34 -1.66 -30.73 -6.91
N PRO A 35 -1.46 -32.01 -7.26
CA PRO A 35 -2.14 -33.12 -6.59
C PRO A 35 -1.73 -33.16 -5.11
N SER A 36 -2.72 -33.26 -4.24
CA SER A 36 -2.53 -33.41 -2.80
C SER A 36 -1.76 -34.70 -2.51
N VAL A 37 -0.54 -34.55 -1.97
CA VAL A 37 0.32 -35.67 -1.55
C VAL A 37 -0.05 -36.28 -0.20
N VAL A 38 -1.13 -35.78 0.42
CA VAL A 38 -1.59 -36.23 1.74
C VAL A 38 -2.35 -37.55 1.57
N GLY A 39 -1.71 -38.67 1.92
CA GLY A 39 -2.31 -40.01 1.94
C GLY A 39 -1.60 -41.08 1.11
N GLN A 40 -0.44 -40.82 0.51
CA GLN A 40 0.35 -41.87 -0.16
C GLN A 40 1.04 -42.78 0.87
N GLU A 41 0.94 -44.08 0.66
CA GLU A 41 1.56 -45.15 1.44
C GLU A 41 3.09 -44.96 1.52
N GLY A 42 3.59 -44.63 2.72
CA GLY A 42 5.00 -44.30 3.00
C GLY A 42 5.26 -42.87 3.49
N MET A 43 4.26 -41.97 3.46
CA MET A 43 4.38 -40.61 4.02
C MET A 43 3.89 -40.52 5.47
N PRO A 44 4.57 -39.75 6.34
CA PRO A 44 4.16 -39.59 7.73
C PRO A 44 2.79 -38.92 7.83
N ASP A 45 1.99 -39.32 8.81
CA ASP A 45 0.67 -38.72 9.06
C ASP A 45 0.75 -37.19 9.08
N PRO A 46 -0.23 -36.49 8.48
CA PRO A 46 -0.24 -35.03 8.46
C PRO A 46 -0.19 -34.50 9.90
N ALA A 47 0.81 -33.64 10.16
CA ALA A 47 1.09 -33.13 11.49
C ALA A 47 -0.19 -32.66 12.19
N PRO A 48 -0.46 -33.12 13.43
CA PRO A 48 -1.67 -32.75 14.14
C PRO A 48 -1.74 -31.22 14.24
N ARG A 49 -2.79 -30.64 13.66
CA ARG A 49 -2.99 -29.19 13.71
C ARG A 49 -2.95 -28.73 15.16
N PRO A 50 -2.03 -27.84 15.56
CA PRO A 50 -1.94 -27.40 16.95
C PRO A 50 -3.24 -26.66 17.31
N LYS A 51 -4.06 -27.28 18.15
CA LYS A 51 -5.25 -26.68 18.76
C LYS A 51 -4.82 -25.92 20.02
N GLY A 52 -4.02 -24.87 19.83
CA GLY A 52 -3.76 -23.89 20.89
C GLY A 52 -4.85 -22.80 20.91
N PRO A 53 -5.09 -22.14 22.05
CA PRO A 53 -5.89 -20.93 22.10
C PRO A 53 -5.31 -19.90 21.11
N LYS A 54 -6.04 -19.58 20.03
CA LYS A 54 -5.63 -18.53 19.09
C LYS A 54 -5.74 -17.18 19.80
N LEU A 55 -4.64 -16.73 20.39
CA LEU A 55 -4.52 -15.38 20.95
C LEU A 55 -4.67 -14.38 19.78
N LYS A 56 -5.85 -13.78 19.66
CA LYS A 56 -6.15 -12.77 18.64
C LYS A 56 -5.78 -11.39 19.17
N PHE A 57 -5.35 -10.50 18.28
CA PHE A 57 -5.20 -9.09 18.60
C PHE A 57 -6.57 -8.49 18.97
N THR A 58 -6.68 -7.94 20.17
CA THR A 58 -7.83 -7.15 20.61
C THR A 58 -7.65 -5.68 20.23
N ASN A 59 -8.73 -4.91 20.33
CA ASN A 59 -8.68 -3.47 20.03
C ASN A 59 -7.79 -2.72 21.03
N GLU A 60 -7.79 -3.16 22.29
CA GLU A 60 -6.96 -2.59 23.37
C GLU A 60 -5.48 -2.84 23.11
N GLU A 61 -5.14 -4.04 22.63
CA GLU A 61 -3.79 -4.38 22.21
C GLU A 61 -3.34 -3.58 20.99
N ASP A 62 -4.22 -3.37 20.01
CA ASP A 62 -3.92 -2.54 18.84
C ASP A 62 -3.72 -1.06 19.23
N ALA A 63 -4.53 -0.53 20.16
CA ALA A 63 -4.38 0.83 20.68
C ALA A 63 -3.06 1.01 21.45
N LEU A 64 -2.72 0.06 22.32
CA LEU A 64 -1.44 0.04 23.03
C LEU A 64 -0.25 -0.02 22.05
N LEU A 65 -0.38 -0.82 20.99
CA LEU A 65 0.67 -0.96 19.98
C LEU A 65 0.92 0.36 19.23
N VAL A 66 -0.14 1.10 18.92
CA VAL A 66 -0.04 2.43 18.30
C VAL A 66 0.59 3.44 19.27
N ASP A 67 0.12 3.53 20.52
CA ASP A 67 0.65 4.47 21.52
C ASP A 67 2.16 4.28 21.75
N LEU A 68 2.58 3.03 21.99
CA LEU A 68 3.98 2.72 22.24
C LEU A 68 4.87 3.03 21.02
N LYS A 69 4.34 2.85 19.80
CA LYS A 69 5.09 3.04 18.57
C LYS A 69 5.17 4.49 18.10
N GLU A 70 4.10 5.23 18.24
CA GLU A 70 3.93 6.57 17.68
C GLU A 70 4.11 7.67 18.73
N ASN A 71 3.53 7.51 19.91
CA ASN A 71 3.57 8.51 20.98
C ASN A 71 4.83 8.38 21.84
N ARG A 72 5.26 7.14 22.13
CA ARG A 72 6.46 6.87 22.96
C ARG A 72 7.72 6.54 22.16
N ASN A 73 7.59 6.41 20.83
CA ASN A 73 8.68 6.16 19.89
C ASN A 73 9.60 4.98 20.25
N LEU A 74 9.04 3.93 20.86
CA LEU A 74 9.81 2.75 21.25
C LEU A 74 10.20 1.88 20.05
N THR A 75 11.29 1.13 20.20
CA THR A 75 11.68 0.11 19.22
C THR A 75 10.77 -1.12 19.31
N TRP A 76 10.61 -1.88 18.23
CA TRP A 76 9.79 -3.10 18.24
C TRP A 76 10.20 -4.12 19.30
N LYS A 77 11.49 -4.17 19.65
CA LYS A 77 12.00 -5.04 20.71
C LYS A 77 11.49 -4.62 22.08
N GLN A 78 11.57 -3.32 22.39
CA GLN A 78 11.04 -2.77 23.64
C GLN A 78 9.52 -2.89 23.72
N ILE A 79 8.82 -2.67 22.61
CA ILE A 79 7.36 -2.84 22.55
C ILE A 79 6.96 -4.28 22.87
N ALA A 80 7.73 -5.28 22.42
CA ALA A 80 7.42 -6.69 22.68
C ALA A 80 7.43 -7.05 24.18
N GLU A 81 8.12 -6.27 25.02
CA GLU A 81 8.10 -6.47 26.48
C GLU A 81 6.70 -6.20 27.08
N PHE A 82 5.86 -5.41 26.41
CA PHE A 82 4.49 -5.10 26.83
C PHE A 82 3.43 -6.07 26.27
N PHE A 83 3.83 -6.97 25.37
CA PHE A 83 2.93 -7.95 24.73
C PHE A 83 3.39 -9.38 25.02
N PRO A 84 3.09 -9.92 26.21
CA PRO A 84 3.51 -11.26 26.59
C PRO A 84 3.01 -12.29 25.57
N GLY A 85 3.91 -13.15 25.10
CA GLY A 85 3.59 -14.18 24.10
C GLY A 85 3.50 -13.67 22.66
N ARG A 86 3.85 -12.41 22.37
CA ARG A 86 3.96 -11.89 20.99
C ARG A 86 5.38 -11.45 20.69
N THR A 87 5.85 -11.80 19.50
CA THR A 87 7.18 -11.39 19.05
C THR A 87 7.14 -9.99 18.46
N SER A 88 8.27 -9.28 18.52
CA SER A 88 8.45 -7.97 17.87
C SER A 88 8.10 -8.00 16.37
N GLY A 89 8.43 -9.09 15.67
CA GLY A 89 8.08 -9.30 14.26
C GLY A 89 6.57 -9.39 14.04
N THR A 90 5.85 -10.12 14.90
CA THR A 90 4.37 -10.20 14.83
C THR A 90 3.73 -8.83 15.02
N LEU A 91 4.22 -8.04 15.98
CA LEU A 91 3.73 -6.69 16.27
C LEU A 91 4.01 -5.73 15.11
N GLN A 92 5.21 -5.79 14.51
CA GLN A 92 5.55 -4.99 13.34
C GLN A 92 4.63 -5.32 12.15
N VAL A 93 4.41 -6.60 11.86
CA VAL A 93 3.52 -7.03 10.77
C VAL A 93 2.10 -6.54 11.05
N ARG A 94 1.58 -6.70 12.28
CA ARG A 94 0.26 -6.19 12.67
C ARG A 94 0.17 -4.68 12.43
N TYR A 95 1.14 -3.93 12.93
CA TYR A 95 1.14 -2.47 12.80
C TYR A 95 1.17 -2.02 11.34
N CYS A 96 2.10 -2.54 10.53
CA CYS A 96 2.23 -2.16 9.13
C CYS A 96 1.03 -2.56 8.26
N THR A 97 0.39 -3.70 8.55
CA THR A 97 -0.71 -4.22 7.71
C THR A 97 -2.10 -3.79 8.15
N LYS A 98 -2.30 -3.47 9.44
CA LYS A 98 -3.64 -3.20 10.01
C LYS A 98 -3.79 -1.85 10.69
N LEU A 99 -2.70 -1.22 11.16
CA LEU A 99 -2.81 -0.06 12.07
C LEU A 99 -2.23 1.24 11.50
N LYS A 100 -1.10 1.18 10.79
CA LYS A 100 -0.37 2.38 10.32
C LYS A 100 -1.20 3.30 9.41
N ALA A 101 -2.19 2.75 8.70
CA ALA A 101 -3.07 3.53 7.84
C ALA A 101 -4.16 4.30 8.60
N LYS A 102 -4.47 3.90 9.84
CA LYS A 102 -5.59 4.45 10.61
C LYS A 102 -5.22 5.70 11.41
N THR A 103 -3.93 6.02 11.54
CA THR A 103 -3.44 7.18 12.32
C THR A 103 -3.18 8.44 11.48
N THR A 104 -3.28 8.38 10.15
CA THR A 104 -3.28 9.59 9.30
C THR A 104 -4.67 10.21 9.29
N VAL A 105 -5.16 10.62 10.46
CA VAL A 105 -6.33 11.49 10.53
C VAL A 105 -5.89 12.85 10.02
N TRP A 106 -6.44 13.25 8.87
CA TRP A 106 -6.45 14.64 8.46
C TRP A 106 -7.41 15.30 9.44
N THR A 107 -6.92 15.84 10.55
CA THR A 107 -7.77 16.63 11.43
C THR A 107 -8.06 17.93 10.70
N ASP A 108 -9.09 17.89 9.86
CA ASP A 108 -9.94 19.03 9.61
C ASP A 108 -10.58 19.37 10.94
N ASP A 109 -10.20 20.51 11.49
CA ASP A 109 -11.04 21.42 12.25
C ASP A 109 -10.15 22.30 13.15
N SER A 110 -10.42 23.60 13.07
CA SER A 110 -10.18 24.66 14.06
C SER A 110 -9.57 24.24 15.42
N VAL A 111 -8.30 23.84 15.45
CA VAL A 111 -7.58 23.69 16.72
C VAL A 111 -7.26 25.10 17.22
N SER A 112 -8.05 25.57 18.19
CA SER A 112 -7.78 26.78 18.96
C SER A 112 -6.29 26.90 19.30
N PRO A 113 -5.65 28.06 19.06
CA PRO A 113 -4.19 28.23 19.14
C PRO A 113 -3.56 28.12 20.54
N GLU A 114 -4.32 27.68 21.54
CA GLU A 114 -3.99 27.88 22.96
C GLU A 114 -3.12 26.77 23.57
N LEU A 115 -2.89 25.63 22.91
CA LEU A 115 -2.03 24.57 23.46
C LEU A 115 -1.02 24.04 22.43
N HIS A 116 0.05 24.81 22.22
CA HIS A 116 1.21 24.41 21.43
C HIS A 116 2.03 23.31 22.16
N SER A 117 1.51 22.09 22.15
CA SER A 117 2.25 20.88 22.52
C SER A 117 2.68 20.14 21.26
N ARG A 118 3.77 19.35 21.32
CA ARG A 118 4.52 18.72 20.19
C ARG A 118 3.69 18.11 19.04
N GLY A 119 2.41 17.80 19.25
CA GLY A 119 1.46 17.41 18.19
C GLY A 119 1.14 18.51 17.18
N TYR A 120 0.97 19.78 17.61
CA TYR A 120 0.59 20.89 16.73
C TYR A 120 1.66 21.22 15.68
N ILE A 121 2.94 21.16 16.07
CA ILE A 121 4.06 21.42 15.15
C ILE A 121 4.10 20.34 14.06
N LEU A 122 3.86 19.08 14.41
CA LEU A 122 3.88 17.96 13.44
C LEU A 122 2.71 18.05 12.47
N THR A 123 1.50 18.35 12.94
CA THR A 123 0.32 18.51 12.06
C THR A 123 0.46 19.73 11.15
N PHE A 124 0.89 20.88 11.70
CA PHE A 124 1.17 22.08 10.91
C PHE A 124 2.22 21.82 9.82
N THR A 125 3.26 21.05 10.13
CA THR A 125 4.31 20.70 9.16
C THR A 125 3.78 19.82 8.03
N GLN A 126 2.93 18.84 8.33
CA GLN A 126 2.34 17.96 7.32
C GLN A 126 1.34 18.68 6.41
N VAL A 127 0.48 19.53 6.98
CA VAL A 127 -0.45 20.37 6.21
C VAL A 127 0.32 21.37 5.34
N THR A 128 1.38 21.98 5.87
CA THR A 128 2.26 22.86 5.10
C THR A 128 2.93 22.12 3.94
N ARG A 129 3.44 20.91 4.18
CA ARG A 129 4.03 20.06 3.13
C ARG A 129 3.04 19.71 2.05
N LEU A 130 1.79 19.39 2.42
CA LEU A 130 0.74 19.15 1.46
C LEU A 130 0.43 20.39 0.63
N LYS A 131 0.21 21.54 1.28
CA LYS A 131 -0.08 22.80 0.58
C LYS A 131 1.02 23.12 -0.43
N ASN A 132 2.28 22.99 -0.02
CA ASN A 132 3.42 23.17 -0.91
C ASN A 132 3.41 22.17 -2.07
N ALA A 133 3.13 20.88 -1.83
CA ALA A 133 3.05 19.88 -2.88
C ALA A 133 1.90 20.15 -3.88
N MET A 134 0.75 20.63 -3.42
CA MET A 134 -0.36 21.05 -4.30
C MET A 134 0.05 22.24 -5.15
N THR A 135 0.69 23.25 -4.56
CA THR A 135 1.21 24.42 -5.29
C THR A 135 2.31 24.03 -6.30
N GLU A 136 3.22 23.13 -5.93
CA GLU A 136 4.25 22.61 -6.83
C GLU A 136 3.62 21.88 -8.02
N TYR A 137 2.61 21.04 -7.77
CA TYR A 137 1.86 20.37 -8.83
C TYR A 137 1.21 21.37 -9.79
N GLU A 138 0.57 22.42 -9.28
CA GLU A 138 -0.02 23.47 -10.12
C GLU A 138 1.04 24.19 -10.96
N ASN A 139 2.19 24.52 -10.37
CA ASN A 139 3.30 25.14 -11.09
C ASN A 139 3.84 24.24 -12.21
N ASP A 140 4.02 22.95 -11.92
CA ASP A 140 4.47 21.96 -12.90
C ASP A 140 3.42 21.74 -14.00
N ARG A 141 2.14 21.69 -13.65
CA ARG A 141 1.02 21.63 -14.60
C ARG A 141 1.12 22.77 -15.60
N TRP A 142 1.26 24.00 -15.14
CA TRP A 142 1.33 25.16 -16.02
C TRP A 142 2.64 25.24 -16.81
N ARG A 143 3.75 24.72 -16.28
CA ARG A 143 4.99 24.55 -17.05
C ARG A 143 4.80 23.60 -18.23
N LEU A 144 4.15 22.45 -18.00
CA LEU A 144 3.86 21.48 -19.04
C LEU A 144 2.88 22.04 -20.08
N VAL A 145 1.84 22.76 -19.64
CA VAL A 145 0.88 23.43 -20.53
C VAL A 145 1.58 24.47 -21.40
N ALA A 146 2.39 25.37 -20.82
CA ALA A 146 3.13 26.38 -21.59
C ALA A 146 4.04 25.74 -22.64
N ALA A 147 4.72 24.65 -22.29
CA ALA A 147 5.54 23.90 -23.25
C ALA A 147 4.74 23.32 -24.43
N LYS A 148 3.45 23.00 -24.21
CA LYS A 148 2.53 22.50 -25.25
C LYS A 148 1.89 23.62 -26.07
N VAL A 149 1.60 24.77 -25.46
CA VAL A 149 1.01 25.95 -26.12
C VAL A 149 2.00 26.56 -27.12
N GLY A 150 3.30 26.45 -26.87
CA GLY A 150 4.36 26.86 -27.78
C GLY A 150 5.24 27.99 -27.23
N GLY A 151 6.34 28.29 -27.93
CA GLY A 151 7.33 29.25 -27.48
C GLY A 151 6.81 30.69 -27.50
N GLY A 152 6.64 31.29 -26.31
CA GLY A 152 6.28 32.71 -26.16
C GLY A 152 5.42 33.02 -24.94
N PHE A 153 4.76 32.02 -24.36
CA PHE A 153 3.91 32.22 -23.18
C PHE A 153 4.56 31.67 -21.92
N THR A 154 4.51 32.45 -20.85
CA THR A 154 4.95 31.98 -19.54
C THR A 154 3.89 31.03 -18.95
N PRO A 155 4.29 30.08 -18.09
CA PRO A 155 3.35 29.25 -17.34
C PRO A 155 2.26 30.06 -16.61
N ALA A 156 2.64 31.22 -16.07
CA ALA A 156 1.71 32.16 -15.44
C ALA A 156 0.67 32.70 -16.45
N ALA A 157 1.10 33.17 -17.62
CA ALA A 157 0.19 33.64 -18.64
C ALA A 157 -0.78 32.55 -19.14
N CYS A 158 -0.31 31.29 -19.23
CA CYS A 158 -1.19 30.17 -19.57
C CYS A 158 -2.22 29.88 -18.49
N ARG A 159 -1.86 29.98 -17.21
CA ARG A 159 -2.79 29.85 -16.08
C ARG A 159 -3.85 30.94 -16.11
N ASP A 160 -3.40 32.19 -16.18
CA ASP A 160 -4.30 33.34 -16.09
C ASP A 160 -5.31 33.33 -17.25
N LYS A 161 -4.87 32.92 -18.46
CA LYS A 161 -5.77 32.76 -19.60
C LYS A 161 -6.75 31.60 -19.45
N ALA A 162 -6.34 30.49 -18.82
CA ALA A 162 -7.24 29.37 -18.58
C ALA A 162 -8.34 29.71 -17.57
N GLU A 163 -8.00 30.48 -16.53
CA GLU A 163 -8.98 30.96 -15.54
C GLU A 163 -10.04 31.87 -16.18
N GLU A 164 -9.63 32.77 -17.08
CA GLU A 164 -10.55 33.61 -17.87
C GLU A 164 -11.50 32.75 -18.72
N LEU A 165 -10.99 31.71 -19.39
CA LEU A 165 -11.81 30.80 -20.20
C LEU A 165 -12.81 30.01 -19.36
N GLU A 166 -12.42 29.56 -18.16
CA GLU A 166 -13.31 28.88 -17.22
C GLU A 166 -14.41 29.82 -16.70
N ALA A 167 -14.07 31.08 -16.38
CA ALA A 167 -15.03 32.09 -15.94
C ALA A 167 -16.04 32.45 -17.05
N GLU A 168 -15.58 32.60 -18.30
CA GLU A 168 -16.44 32.82 -19.47
C GLU A 168 -17.37 31.63 -19.75
N GLN A 169 -16.89 30.40 -19.48
CA GLN A 169 -17.69 29.19 -19.64
C GLN A 169 -18.78 29.11 -18.57
N LEU A 170 -18.47 29.46 -17.33
CA LEU A 170 -19.43 29.50 -16.22
C LEU A 170 -20.52 30.56 -16.45
N GLN A 171 -20.15 31.73 -16.97
CA GLN A 171 -21.10 32.79 -17.34
C GLN A 171 -22.05 32.33 -18.45
N ARG A 172 -21.52 31.69 -19.50
CA ARG A 172 -22.33 31.13 -20.60
C ARG A 172 -23.27 30.01 -20.15
N GLU A 173 -22.84 29.18 -19.20
CA GLU A 173 -23.66 28.12 -18.60
C GLU A 173 -24.75 28.70 -17.68
N GLY A 174 -24.47 29.79 -16.97
CA GLY A 174 -25.46 30.51 -16.16
C GLY A 174 -26.53 31.23 -16.99
N GLU A 175 -26.14 31.87 -18.09
CA GLU A 175 -27.07 32.58 -18.99
C GLU A 175 -27.97 31.64 -19.81
N GLN A 176 -27.54 30.39 -20.04
CA GLN A 176 -28.37 29.35 -20.68
C GLN A 176 -29.30 28.62 -19.70
N ALA A 177 -29.15 28.86 -18.39
CA ALA A 177 -29.94 28.23 -17.34
C ALA A 177 -31.10 29.10 -16.81
N GLU A 178 -31.29 30.32 -17.31
CA GLU A 178 -32.45 31.15 -17.00
C GLU A 178 -33.58 30.90 -18.02
N PRO A 179 -34.77 30.40 -17.59
CA PRO A 179 -35.88 30.05 -18.48
C PRO A 179 -36.70 31.25 -18.99
#